data_AF-A0A1M4VY60-F1
#
_entry.id   AF-A0A1M4VY60-F1
#
_cell.length_a   1.000
_cell.length_b   1.000
_cell.length_c   1.000
_cell.angle_alpha   90.00
_cell.angle_beta   90.00
_cell.angle_gamma   90.00
#
_symmetry.space_group_name_H-M   'P 1'
#
loop_
_entity.id
_entity.type
_entity.pdbx_description
1 polymer ?
#
loop_
_entity_poly.entity_id
_entity_poly.type
_entity_poly.pdbx_seq_one_letter_code
_entity_poly.pdbx_strand_id
1 'polypeptide(L)'
;MANYSYIGYAPGVITVNFSGPDTVTLDSGYDPATDRRIFDVTDADGGNILPWWNPTPDTGTVFNGDRYNDENGDDATQTGVVTNLDGSVTYDSGAIYLEESYALAKPGGGTINMYRVEVEGNLVGYITSEPLVPGTTYSMTVSKVTPGNAPDTTDPSALVDVPCFTAGTLIETPDGAKAIEDLARGDLVLTLDHGP
;
A
#
# COMPACT_ATOMS: atom_id res chain seq x y z
N MET A 1 10.18 7.42 15.55
CA MET A 1 9.01 6.56 15.29
C MET A 1 8.09 7.23 14.28
N ALA A 2 8.21 6.83 13.02
CA ALA A 2 7.29 7.22 11.97
C ALA A 2 6.00 6.39 12.07
N ASN A 3 4.92 6.98 11.59
CA ASN A 3 3.67 6.28 11.35
C ASN A 3 3.25 6.58 9.93
N TYR A 4 2.90 5.54 9.18
CA TYR A 4 2.43 5.67 7.83
C TYR A 4 1.29 4.68 7.60
N SER A 5 0.31 5.09 6.79
CA SER A 5 -0.90 4.34 6.53
C SER A 5 -1.08 4.23 5.04
N TYR A 6 -1.38 3.03 4.56
CA TYR A 6 -1.64 2.78 3.15
C TYR A 6 -2.97 2.10 2.96
N ILE A 7 -3.59 2.36 1.82
CA ILE A 7 -4.75 1.61 1.37
C ILE A 7 -4.32 0.71 0.23
N GLY A 8 -4.57 -0.59 0.42
CA GLY A 8 -4.23 -1.61 -0.55
C GLY A 8 -5.39 -2.57 -0.80
N TYR A 9 -5.05 -3.65 -1.48
CA TYR A 9 -5.97 -4.68 -1.93
C TYR A 9 -5.96 -5.86 -0.97
N ALA A 10 -7.13 -6.44 -0.72
CA ALA A 10 -7.23 -7.73 -0.06
C ALA A 10 -6.51 -8.82 -0.89
N PRO A 11 -5.92 -9.85 -0.26
CA PRO A 11 -5.22 -10.91 -0.98
C PRO A 11 -6.09 -11.62 -2.03
N GLY A 12 -7.38 -11.82 -1.72
CA GLY A 12 -8.29 -12.61 -2.55
C GLY A 12 -8.68 -11.99 -3.89
N VAL A 13 -8.40 -10.69 -4.10
CA VAL A 13 -8.73 -9.99 -5.36
C VAL A 13 -7.54 -9.78 -6.27
N ILE A 14 -6.33 -10.17 -5.85
CA ILE A 14 -5.12 -10.11 -6.66
C ILE A 14 -4.71 -11.52 -7.04
N THR A 15 -4.60 -11.78 -8.34
CA THR A 15 -4.04 -13.04 -8.85
C THR A 15 -2.61 -12.77 -9.34
N VAL A 16 -1.64 -13.39 -8.67
CA VAL A 16 -0.24 -13.45 -9.11
C VAL A 16 -0.01 -14.79 -9.79
N ASN A 17 0.49 -14.81 -11.03
CA ASN A 17 0.64 -16.01 -11.83
C ASN A 17 2.08 -16.15 -12.37
N PHE A 18 2.70 -17.30 -12.09
CA PHE A 18 4.04 -17.71 -12.53
C PHE A 18 4.03 -18.93 -13.49
N SER A 19 2.85 -19.40 -13.88
CA SER A 19 2.65 -20.63 -14.69
C SER A 19 2.66 -20.34 -16.20
N GLY A 20 3.46 -19.36 -16.63
CA GLY A 20 3.43 -18.78 -17.97
C GLY A 20 4.29 -17.51 -18.01
N PRO A 21 4.00 -16.51 -18.85
CA PRO A 21 4.54 -15.18 -18.58
C PRO A 21 4.08 -14.72 -17.19
N ASP A 22 4.99 -14.14 -16.42
CA ASP A 22 4.69 -13.64 -15.09
C ASP A 22 3.69 -12.48 -15.18
N THR A 23 2.56 -12.62 -14.49
CA THR A 23 1.49 -11.61 -14.54
C THR A 23 0.82 -11.36 -13.19
N VAL A 24 0.29 -10.15 -13.04
CA VAL A 24 -0.65 -9.76 -11.99
C VAL A 24 -1.98 -9.33 -12.61
N THR A 25 -3.08 -9.75 -12.02
CA THR A 25 -4.43 -9.33 -12.40
C THR A 25 -5.22 -8.90 -11.16
N LEU A 26 -5.83 -7.72 -11.21
CA LEU A 26 -6.90 -7.34 -10.27
C LEU A 26 -8.22 -7.94 -10.76
N ASP A 27 -8.95 -8.61 -9.87
CA ASP A 27 -10.24 -9.23 -10.19
C ASP A 27 -11.19 -8.21 -10.82
N SER A 28 -11.90 -8.62 -11.87
CA SER A 28 -12.93 -7.80 -12.52
C SER A 28 -14.12 -7.46 -11.62
N GLY A 29 -14.37 -8.27 -10.59
CA GLY A 29 -15.39 -8.08 -9.56
C GLY A 29 -14.91 -7.29 -8.35
N TYR A 30 -13.70 -6.71 -8.39
CA TYR A 30 -13.17 -5.87 -7.31
C TYR A 30 -14.17 -4.78 -6.90
N ASP A 31 -14.54 -4.80 -5.62
CA ASP A 31 -15.36 -3.79 -4.98
C ASP A 31 -14.49 -2.97 -4.00
N PRO A 32 -14.26 -1.67 -4.29
CA PRO A 32 -13.47 -0.83 -3.39
C PRO A 32 -14.09 -0.65 -2.00
N ALA A 33 -15.36 -0.96 -1.78
CA ALA A 33 -15.96 -0.88 -0.44
C ALA A 33 -15.55 -2.05 0.47
N THR A 34 -15.34 -3.24 -0.09
CA THR A 34 -15.10 -4.47 0.68
C THR A 34 -13.72 -5.06 0.50
N ASP A 35 -13.09 -4.81 -0.65
CA ASP A 35 -11.86 -5.49 -1.06
C ASP A 35 -10.60 -4.64 -0.82
N ARG A 36 -10.75 -3.53 -0.10
CA ARG A 36 -9.64 -2.71 0.37
C ARG A 36 -9.30 -2.98 1.82
N ARG A 37 -8.02 -2.80 2.15
CA ARG A 37 -7.48 -2.89 3.51
C ARG A 37 -6.68 -1.64 3.83
N ILE A 38 -6.72 -1.23 5.09
CA ILE A 38 -5.84 -0.22 5.65
C ILE A 38 -4.65 -0.94 6.28
N PHE A 39 -3.44 -0.50 5.95
CA PHE A 39 -2.18 -0.99 6.48
C PHE A 39 -1.56 0.13 7.30
N ASP A 40 -1.85 0.15 8.60
CA ASP A 40 -1.25 1.10 9.53
C ASP A 40 0.06 0.53 10.04
N VAL A 41 1.15 1.25 9.81
CA VAL A 41 2.51 0.82 10.16
C VAL A 41 3.14 1.83 11.10
N THR A 42 3.76 1.32 12.15
CA THR A 42 4.57 2.04 13.11
C THR A 42 5.99 1.53 13.03
N ASP A 43 6.93 2.43 12.79
CA ASP A 43 8.32 2.10 12.52
C ASP A 43 9.23 3.00 13.36
N ALA A 44 10.01 2.41 14.27
CA ALA A 44 10.83 3.17 15.21
C ALA A 44 12.29 3.18 14.79
N ASP A 45 12.81 4.37 14.53
CA ASP A 45 14.22 4.59 14.23
C ASP A 45 15.15 4.13 15.36
N GLY A 46 16.27 3.54 14.99
CA GLY A 46 17.41 3.34 15.89
C GLY A 46 18.17 2.03 15.69
N GLY A 47 19.50 2.13 15.69
CA GLY A 47 20.35 0.96 15.49
C GLY A 47 20.49 0.64 14.00
N ASN A 48 20.39 -0.64 13.65
CA ASN A 48 20.50 -1.10 12.27
C ASN A 48 19.43 -2.17 11.99
N ILE A 49 18.84 -2.12 10.80
CA ILE A 49 17.91 -3.11 10.24
C ILE A 49 18.60 -4.48 10.03
N LEU A 50 19.93 -4.56 10.23
CA LEU A 50 20.71 -5.77 9.99
C LEU A 50 21.90 -5.95 10.95
N PRO A 51 22.39 -7.20 11.08
CA PRO A 51 23.59 -7.48 11.85
C PRO A 51 24.87 -6.86 11.26
N TRP A 52 25.88 -6.80 12.13
CA TRP A 52 27.13 -6.06 12.10
C TRP A 52 28.00 -6.09 10.81
N TRP A 53 27.77 -7.00 9.87
CA TRP A 53 28.63 -7.15 8.69
C TRP A 53 28.20 -6.28 7.49
N ASN A 54 26.96 -5.79 7.49
CA ASN A 54 26.47 -4.77 6.55
C ASN A 54 25.38 -3.94 7.23
N PRO A 55 25.76 -3.11 8.23
CA PRO A 55 24.79 -2.33 8.99
C PRO A 55 24.07 -1.36 8.05
N THR A 56 22.78 -1.58 7.86
CA THR A 56 21.90 -0.61 7.22
C THR A 56 21.26 0.19 8.36
N PRO A 57 21.53 1.51 8.47
CA PRO A 57 20.93 2.32 9.52
C PRO A 57 19.42 2.23 9.45
N ASP A 58 18.81 1.98 10.60
CA ASP A 58 17.36 2.10 10.75
C ASP A 58 16.99 3.58 10.87
N THR A 59 16.29 4.10 9.87
CA THR A 59 15.80 5.48 9.83
C THR A 59 14.34 5.60 10.23
N GLY A 60 13.62 4.48 10.38
CA GLY A 60 12.17 4.43 10.57
C GLY A 60 11.34 4.99 9.40
N THR A 61 11.92 5.16 8.20
CA THR A 61 11.28 5.82 7.04
C THR A 61 11.21 4.93 5.81
N VAL A 62 11.46 3.64 5.97
CA VAL A 62 11.54 2.69 4.86
C VAL A 62 10.66 1.51 5.22
N PHE A 63 9.70 1.16 4.38
CA PHE A 63 8.86 0.00 4.64
C PHE A 63 9.65 -1.27 4.30
N ASN A 64 10.38 -1.79 5.28
CA ASN A 64 11.38 -2.84 5.12
C ASN A 64 10.77 -4.20 4.74
N GLY A 65 11.59 -5.04 4.11
CA GLY A 65 11.25 -6.40 3.73
C GLY A 65 11.93 -7.47 4.59
N ASP A 66 12.12 -8.68 4.05
CA ASP A 66 12.54 -9.90 4.76
C ASP A 66 13.84 -10.55 4.23
N ARG A 67 14.60 -9.83 3.41
CA ARG A 67 15.78 -10.26 2.60
C ARG A 67 16.49 -11.59 2.92
N TYR A 68 16.78 -11.92 4.19
CA TYR A 68 17.55 -13.12 4.58
C TYR A 68 16.76 -14.21 5.29
N ASN A 69 15.65 -13.88 5.92
CA ASN A 69 14.85 -14.82 6.69
C ASN A 69 13.42 -14.72 6.19
N ASP A 70 13.05 -15.68 5.35
CA ASP A 70 11.67 -15.81 4.91
C ASP A 70 10.73 -15.77 6.13
N GLU A 71 9.61 -15.11 5.95
CA GLU A 71 8.57 -14.93 6.97
C GLU A 71 8.99 -14.14 8.23
N ASN A 72 10.18 -13.51 8.23
CA ASN A 72 10.65 -12.68 9.33
C ASN A 72 11.29 -11.39 8.81
N GLY A 73 10.56 -10.27 8.96
CA GLY A 73 11.02 -8.94 8.58
C GLY A 73 12.41 -8.59 9.10
N ASP A 74 13.17 -7.86 8.28
CA ASP A 74 14.51 -7.39 8.59
C ASP A 74 14.50 -6.42 9.79
N ASP A 75 13.39 -5.69 9.98
CA ASP A 75 13.26 -4.64 10.97
C ASP A 75 12.40 -5.05 12.17
N ALA A 76 13.04 -5.18 13.33
CA ALA A 76 12.38 -5.60 14.57
C ALA A 76 11.55 -4.49 15.23
N THR A 77 11.69 -3.23 14.81
CA THR A 77 10.90 -2.11 15.34
C THR A 77 9.70 -1.76 14.44
N GLN A 78 9.65 -2.32 13.23
CA GLN A 78 8.55 -2.17 12.28
C GLN A 78 7.39 -3.11 12.63
N THR A 79 6.28 -2.52 13.05
CA THR A 79 5.05 -3.24 13.44
C THR A 79 3.84 -2.62 12.76
N GLY A 80 2.75 -3.36 12.62
CA GLY A 80 1.55 -2.82 11.99
C GLY A 80 0.28 -3.54 12.38
N VAL A 81 -0.83 -2.92 11.99
CA VAL A 81 -2.19 -3.43 12.12
C VAL A 81 -2.88 -3.31 10.77
N VAL A 82 -3.48 -4.39 10.29
CA VAL A 82 -4.21 -4.40 9.03
C VAL A 82 -5.70 -4.50 9.32
N THR A 83 -6.47 -3.53 8.84
CA THR A 83 -7.91 -3.43 9.10
C THR A 83 -8.73 -3.28 7.81
N ASN A 84 -10.04 -3.39 7.92
CA ASN A 84 -10.96 -2.90 6.90
C ASN A 84 -11.10 -1.37 6.97
N LEU A 85 -11.78 -0.77 5.99
CA LEU A 85 -11.81 0.69 5.81
C LEU A 85 -12.42 1.49 6.99
N ASP A 86 -13.32 0.88 7.76
CA ASP A 86 -13.94 1.53 8.93
C ASP A 86 -13.29 1.11 10.27
N GLY A 87 -12.24 0.28 10.22
CA GLY A 87 -11.53 -0.22 11.39
C GLY A 87 -12.32 -1.22 12.25
N SER A 88 -13.51 -1.65 11.83
CA SER A 88 -14.33 -2.59 12.61
C SER A 88 -13.81 -4.03 12.61
N VAL A 89 -12.94 -4.37 11.65
CA VAL A 89 -12.32 -5.69 11.51
C VAL A 89 -10.81 -5.54 11.43
N THR A 90 -10.11 -6.21 12.34
CA THR A 90 -8.65 -6.44 12.24
C THR A 90 -8.40 -7.77 11.55
N TYR A 91 -7.66 -7.76 10.46
CA TYR A 91 -7.24 -8.95 9.72
C TYR A 91 -5.99 -9.58 10.33
N ASP A 92 -5.00 -8.77 10.70
CA ASP A 92 -3.79 -9.20 11.40
C ASP A 92 -3.10 -8.02 12.11
N SER A 93 -2.18 -8.32 13.03
CA SER A 93 -1.33 -7.32 13.70
C SER A 93 -0.06 -7.95 14.26
N GLY A 94 1.09 -7.29 14.09
CA GLY A 94 2.38 -7.80 14.54
C GLY A 94 3.55 -7.17 13.77
N ALA A 95 4.66 -7.90 13.67
CA ALA A 95 5.75 -7.57 12.77
C ALA A 95 5.23 -7.56 11.33
N ILE A 96 5.24 -6.39 10.70
CA ILE A 96 4.76 -6.18 9.34
C ILE A 96 5.95 -5.92 8.43
N TYR A 97 5.98 -6.46 7.22
CA TYR A 97 7.06 -6.26 6.27
C TYR A 97 6.59 -6.55 4.84
N LEU A 98 7.43 -6.19 3.87
CA LEU A 98 7.19 -6.46 2.46
C LEU A 98 8.00 -7.68 2.01
N GLU A 99 7.35 -8.69 1.44
CA GLU A 99 8.05 -9.92 0.99
C GLU A 99 8.60 -9.73 -0.43
N GLU A 100 7.71 -9.49 -1.39
CA GLU A 100 8.02 -9.35 -2.80
C GLU A 100 7.58 -7.98 -3.31
N SER A 101 8.39 -7.44 -4.23
CA SER A 101 8.04 -6.33 -5.11
C SER A 101 7.77 -6.86 -6.51
N TYR A 102 6.72 -6.33 -7.13
CA TYR A 102 6.35 -6.61 -8.52
C TYR A 102 6.36 -5.30 -9.28
N ALA A 103 7.24 -5.19 -10.28
CA ALA A 103 7.24 -4.08 -11.22
C ALA A 103 6.29 -4.41 -12.37
N LEU A 104 5.09 -3.85 -12.34
CA LEU A 104 4.01 -4.09 -13.30
C LEU A 104 4.13 -3.14 -14.50
N ALA A 105 4.15 -3.68 -15.71
CA ALA A 105 4.22 -2.86 -16.91
C ALA A 105 2.85 -2.24 -17.25
N LYS A 106 2.79 -0.91 -17.38
CA LYS A 106 1.55 -0.19 -17.70
C LYS A 106 1.17 -0.30 -19.18
N PRO A 107 -0.12 -0.48 -19.51
CA PRO A 107 -0.63 -0.25 -20.87
C PRO A 107 -0.47 1.24 -21.24
N GLY A 108 0.64 1.60 -21.89
CA GLY A 108 0.98 2.99 -22.22
C GLY A 108 2.40 3.42 -21.82
N GLY A 109 3.14 2.55 -21.12
CA GLY A 109 4.52 2.81 -20.70
C GLY A 109 4.64 3.24 -19.24
N GLY A 110 5.80 2.96 -18.65
CA GLY A 110 6.06 3.13 -17.22
C GLY A 110 5.69 1.89 -16.39
N THR A 111 5.90 2.00 -15.09
CA THR A 111 5.80 0.90 -14.13
C THR A 111 4.87 1.27 -12.98
N ILE A 112 4.10 0.31 -12.48
CA ILE A 112 3.45 0.37 -11.16
C ILE A 112 4.24 -0.58 -10.26
N ASN A 113 4.73 -0.09 -9.12
CA ASN A 113 5.29 -0.97 -8.11
C ASN A 113 4.14 -1.52 -7.27
N MET A 114 4.06 -2.83 -7.14
CA MET A 114 3.17 -3.51 -6.20
C MET A 114 4.02 -4.26 -5.18
N TYR A 115 3.62 -4.26 -3.92
CA TYR A 115 4.32 -4.95 -2.85
C TYR A 115 3.39 -5.94 -2.16
N ARG A 116 3.88 -7.16 -1.94
CA ARG A 116 3.23 -8.19 -1.11
C ARG A 116 3.48 -7.83 0.34
N VAL A 117 2.42 -7.55 1.10
CA VAL A 117 2.51 -7.18 2.51
C VAL A 117 2.21 -8.40 3.37
N GLU A 118 3.06 -8.64 4.35
CA GLU A 118 2.91 -9.72 5.32
C GLU A 118 2.91 -9.21 6.75
N VAL A 119 2.19 -9.92 7.61
CA VAL A 119 2.25 -9.75 9.07
C VAL A 119 2.53 -11.12 9.68
N GLU A 120 3.60 -11.24 10.47
CA GLU A 120 3.98 -12.49 11.15
C GLU A 120 4.03 -13.72 10.20
N GLY A 121 4.54 -13.56 8.97
CA GLY A 121 4.58 -14.63 7.97
C GLY A 121 3.32 -14.81 7.14
N ASN A 122 2.24 -14.07 7.43
CA ASN A 122 0.95 -14.24 6.75
C ASN A 122 0.73 -13.16 5.69
N LEU A 123 0.38 -13.56 4.48
CA LEU A 123 -0.06 -12.63 3.43
C LEU A 123 -1.34 -11.90 3.86
N VAL A 124 -1.23 -10.59 4.05
CA VAL A 124 -2.34 -9.71 4.47
C VAL A 124 -2.79 -8.74 3.38
N GLY A 125 -2.09 -8.65 2.25
CA GLY A 125 -2.59 -7.99 1.05
C GLY A 125 -1.49 -7.38 0.20
N TYR A 126 -1.88 -6.44 -0.64
CA TYR A 126 -0.99 -5.80 -1.60
C TYR A 126 -1.15 -4.29 -1.60
N ILE A 127 -0.05 -3.55 -1.57
CA ILE A 127 -0.03 -2.09 -1.74
C ILE A 127 0.64 -1.74 -3.06
N THR A 128 0.27 -0.60 -3.64
CA THR A 128 0.73 -0.21 -4.99
C THR A 128 1.15 1.25 -5.04
N SER A 129 2.01 1.61 -5.99
CA SER A 129 2.39 3.00 -6.29
C SER A 129 1.39 3.75 -7.18
N GLU A 130 0.48 3.03 -7.84
CA GLU A 130 -0.67 3.56 -8.58
C GLU A 130 -1.86 2.58 -8.50
N PRO A 131 -3.13 3.04 -8.54
CA PRO A 131 -4.28 2.14 -8.52
C PRO A 131 -4.29 1.20 -9.74
N LEU A 132 -4.55 -0.09 -9.49
CA LEU A 132 -4.79 -1.08 -10.54
C LEU A 132 -6.20 -0.95 -11.12
N VAL A 133 -6.35 -1.33 -12.39
CA VAL A 133 -7.63 -1.32 -13.10
C VAL A 133 -8.27 -2.72 -13.02
N PRO A 134 -9.52 -2.84 -12.52
CA PRO A 134 -10.22 -4.13 -12.44
C PRO A 134 -10.26 -4.86 -13.78
N GLY A 135 -9.98 -6.16 -13.76
CA GLY A 135 -9.94 -7.03 -14.94
C GLY A 135 -8.73 -6.82 -15.87
N THR A 136 -7.81 -5.92 -15.53
CA THR A 136 -6.59 -5.70 -16.33
C THR A 136 -5.48 -6.65 -15.87
N THR A 137 -4.83 -7.30 -16.83
CA THR A 137 -3.65 -8.13 -16.62
C THR A 137 -2.39 -7.34 -16.97
N TYR A 138 -1.46 -7.29 -16.03
CA TYR A 138 -0.16 -6.64 -16.16
C TYR A 138 0.93 -7.70 -16.25
N SER A 139 1.87 -7.56 -17.18
CA SER A 139 3.13 -8.32 -17.09
C SER A 139 3.97 -7.77 -15.95
N MET A 140 4.70 -8.63 -15.25
CA MET A 140 5.52 -8.22 -14.11
C MET A 140 6.97 -8.71 -14.19
N THR A 141 7.84 -8.07 -13.42
CA THR A 141 9.08 -8.67 -12.93
C THR A 141 9.05 -8.67 -11.40
N VAL A 142 9.48 -9.77 -10.78
CA VAL A 142 9.48 -9.94 -9.33
C VAL A 142 10.89 -9.73 -8.75
N SER A 143 10.96 -9.20 -7.53
CA SER A 143 12.19 -9.10 -6.74
C SER A 143 11.85 -9.14 -5.26
N LYS A 144 12.66 -9.83 -4.43
CA LYS A 144 12.56 -9.70 -2.97
C LYS A 144 12.72 -8.24 -2.54
N VAL A 145 12.00 -7.85 -1.49
CA VAL A 145 12.21 -6.55 -0.88
C VAL A 145 13.37 -6.62 0.11
N THR A 146 14.24 -5.64 -0.01
CA THR A 146 15.45 -5.44 0.78
C THR A 146 15.53 -3.95 1.11
N PRO A 147 16.32 -3.53 2.10
CA PRO A 147 16.51 -2.10 2.36
C PRO A 147 17.07 -1.29 1.17
N GLY A 148 17.61 -1.95 0.14
CA GLY A 148 18.10 -1.26 -1.07
C GLY A 148 17.02 -0.96 -2.12
N ASN A 149 15.84 -1.59 -2.03
CA ASN A 149 14.72 -1.39 -2.97
C ASN A 149 13.35 -1.25 -2.28
N ALA A 150 13.30 -1.29 -0.96
CA ALA A 150 12.12 -0.98 -0.16
C ALA A 150 11.67 0.48 -0.41
N PRO A 151 10.35 0.75 -0.39
CA PRO A 151 9.84 2.09 -0.64
C PRO A 151 10.18 3.02 0.52
N ASP A 152 10.69 4.20 0.18
CA ASP A 152 10.85 5.32 1.12
C ASP A 152 9.47 5.92 1.39
N THR A 153 9.03 5.86 2.64
CA THR A 153 7.70 6.30 3.04
C THR A 153 7.55 7.82 3.05
N THR A 154 8.66 8.56 2.91
CA THR A 154 8.68 10.02 2.76
C THR A 154 8.57 10.46 1.30
N ASP A 155 8.71 9.54 0.34
CA ASP A 155 8.46 9.79 -1.07
C ASP A 155 6.97 9.49 -1.40
N PRO A 156 6.13 10.52 -1.62
CA PRO A 156 4.72 10.32 -1.93
C PRO A 156 4.48 9.64 -3.29
N SER A 157 5.52 9.41 -4.09
CA SER A 157 5.44 8.66 -5.35
C SER A 157 5.83 7.18 -5.21
N ALA A 158 6.39 6.77 -4.07
CA ALA A 158 6.81 5.39 -3.84
C ALA A 158 5.60 4.46 -3.65
N LEU A 159 4.57 4.94 -2.95
CA LEU A 159 3.32 4.23 -2.66
C LEU A 159 2.14 5.19 -2.81
N VAL A 160 0.98 4.69 -3.25
CA VAL A 160 -0.23 5.51 -3.24
C VAL A 160 -0.64 5.73 -1.79
N ASP A 161 -0.53 6.97 -1.35
CA ASP A 161 -1.29 7.49 -0.24
C ASP A 161 -2.59 8.09 -0.81
N VAL A 162 -3.72 7.38 -0.68
CA VAL A 162 -5.02 7.93 -1.05
C VAL A 162 -5.57 8.65 0.18
N PRO A 163 -5.63 9.99 0.21
CA PRO A 163 -6.35 10.67 1.27
C PRO A 163 -7.81 10.24 1.21
N CYS A 164 -8.24 9.52 2.24
CA CYS A 164 -9.62 9.07 2.36
C CYS A 164 -10.38 9.97 3.32
N PHE A 165 -11.52 10.48 2.85
CA PHE A 165 -12.50 11.11 3.70
C PHE A 165 -13.46 10.04 4.22
N THR A 166 -13.82 10.11 5.50
CA THR A 166 -14.84 9.23 6.06
C THR A 166 -16.23 9.65 5.56
N ALA A 167 -17.17 8.70 5.50
CA ALA A 167 -18.56 9.01 5.17
C ALA A 167 -19.11 10.11 6.10
N GLY A 168 -19.88 11.03 5.53
CA GLY A 168 -20.39 12.22 6.21
C GLY A 168 -19.39 13.38 6.27
N THR A 169 -18.15 13.21 5.79
CA THR A 169 -17.24 14.34 5.60
C THR A 169 -17.87 15.30 4.60
N LEU A 170 -18.07 16.55 5.02
CA LEU A 170 -18.62 17.59 4.18
C LEU A 170 -17.50 18.29 3.40
N ILE A 171 -17.63 18.30 2.08
CA ILE A 171 -16.77 19.02 1.14
C ILE A 171 -17.50 20.28 0.69
N GLU A 172 -16.86 21.44 0.84
CA GLU A 172 -17.43 22.70 0.36
C GLU A 172 -17.52 22.71 -1.17
N THR A 173 -18.70 23.05 -1.68
CA THR A 173 -18.98 23.24 -3.11
C THR A 173 -19.56 24.63 -3.34
N PRO A 174 -19.59 25.17 -4.57
CA PRO A 174 -20.20 26.46 -4.85
C PRO A 174 -21.68 26.58 -4.41
N ASP A 175 -22.41 25.46 -4.36
CA ASP A 175 -23.82 25.39 -3.97
C ASP A 175 -24.02 25.02 -2.49
N GLY A 176 -22.92 24.94 -1.72
CA GLY A 176 -22.87 24.61 -0.31
C GLY A 176 -22.16 23.28 -0.01
N ALA A 177 -21.97 23.00 1.27
CA ALA A 177 -21.33 21.78 1.73
C ALA A 177 -22.10 20.51 1.30
N LYS A 178 -21.38 19.57 0.70
CA LYS A 178 -21.90 18.28 0.22
C LYS A 178 -21.15 17.12 0.88
N ALA A 179 -21.85 16.08 1.29
CA ALA A 179 -21.18 14.89 1.82
C ALA A 179 -20.31 14.23 0.72
N ILE A 180 -19.15 13.69 1.10
CA ILE A 180 -18.20 13.08 0.17
C ILE A 180 -18.85 11.95 -0.64
N GLU A 181 -19.70 11.14 -0.02
CA GLU A 181 -20.43 10.04 -0.66
C GLU A 181 -21.51 10.50 -1.66
N ASP A 182 -21.90 11.78 -1.63
CA ASP A 182 -22.87 12.40 -2.54
C ASP A 182 -22.19 13.18 -3.68
N LEU A 183 -20.85 13.29 -3.68
CA LEU A 183 -20.09 13.90 -4.76
C LEU A 183 -19.98 12.95 -5.96
N ALA A 184 -20.15 13.49 -7.16
CA ALA A 184 -20.09 12.77 -8.41
C ALA A 184 -19.20 13.48 -9.44
N ARG A 185 -18.79 12.75 -10.48
CA ARG A 185 -18.04 13.33 -11.60
C ARG A 185 -18.82 14.50 -12.19
N GLY A 186 -18.18 15.67 -12.23
CA GLY A 186 -18.77 16.92 -12.73
C GLY A 186 -19.18 17.89 -11.64
N ASP A 187 -19.24 17.45 -10.37
CA ASP A 187 -19.36 18.37 -9.24
C ASP A 187 -18.08 19.21 -9.11
N LEU A 188 -18.28 20.49 -8.77
CA LEU A 188 -17.21 21.45 -8.48
C LEU A 188 -16.93 21.45 -6.97
N VAL A 189 -15.69 21.70 -6.59
CA VAL A 189 -15.28 21.79 -5.19
C VAL A 189 -14.63 23.14 -4.96
N LEU A 190 -14.94 23.79 -3.84
CA LEU A 190 -14.29 25.04 -3.52
C LEU A 190 -12.84 24.76 -3.12
N THR A 191 -11.91 25.33 -3.88
CA THR A 191 -10.49 25.29 -3.55
C THR A 191 -10.14 26.37 -2.54
N LEU A 192 -8.97 26.25 -1.88
CA LEU A 192 -8.51 27.20 -0.87
C LEU A 192 -8.39 28.64 -1.40
N ASP A 193 -8.11 28.80 -2.69
CA ASP A 193 -8.03 30.07 -3.40
C ASP A 193 -9.40 30.58 -3.92
N HIS A 194 -10.50 29.94 -3.51
CA HIS A 194 -11.88 30.24 -3.92
C HIS A 194 -12.15 30.01 -5.42
N GLY A 195 -11.37 29.12 -6.05
CA GLY A 195 -11.70 28.56 -7.36
C GLY A 195 -12.78 27.47 -7.24
N PRO A 196 -13.61 27.27 -8.27
CA PRO A 196 -14.44 26.08 -8.41
C PRO A 196 -13.67 24.85 -8.90
#